data_AF-A0AAE8HBX6-F1
#
_entry.id   AF-A0AAE8HBX6-F1
#
_cell.length_a   1.000
_cell.length_b   1.000
_cell.length_c   1.000
_cell.angle_alpha   90.00
_cell.angle_beta   90.00
_cell.angle_gamma   90.00
#
_symmetry.space_group_name_H-M   'P 1'
#
loop_
_entity.id
_entity.type
_entity.pdbx_description
1 polymer ?
#
loop_
_entity_poly.entity_id
_entity_poly.type
_entity_poly.pdbx_seq_one_letter_code
_entity_poly.pdbx_strand_id
1 'polypeptide(L)'
;MEILQLPRNSHLADGTASANMSGVITRAFKADTVRLEKTHVQWVITARQSAVGSQPSVELTCLLPLSLRDNGKPHTYSFDGTRKVTTASAAIFTANTNFVAVSGEITVTLRKNRIVATFSFTAQPYNQPEAQLMVSRGTCDVHNGNGKFEVELSGGILPMPSFKAENLAVNTFEHLGVEPYYNILGWSRVFPDTEYFFAVQIDTKVREGTYKIVLDDPRIGILTNLIGFQHLYATSGQLTIKKMPHAGHAIADFKVEFNHPPMPVCSAKGQLNIQDYGQAPG
;
A
#
# COMPACT_ATOMS: atom_id res chain seq x y z
N MET A 1 6.98 -27.27 -5.15
CA MET A 1 6.38 -26.56 -4.01
C MET A 1 6.15 -25.14 -4.47
N GLU A 2 4.90 -24.78 -4.78
CA GLU A 2 4.56 -23.41 -5.18
C GLU A 2 4.71 -22.52 -3.95
N ILE A 3 5.88 -21.89 -3.86
CA ILE A 3 6.11 -20.76 -2.96
C ILE A 3 5.02 -19.75 -3.31
N LEU A 4 4.15 -19.43 -2.35
CA LEU A 4 3.12 -18.40 -2.48
C LEU A 4 3.80 -17.10 -2.89
N GLN A 5 3.88 -16.85 -4.20
CA GLN A 5 4.26 -15.55 -4.71
C GLN A 5 3.24 -14.58 -4.15
N LEU A 6 3.70 -13.55 -3.44
CA LEU A 6 2.84 -12.44 -3.07
C LEU A 6 2.06 -12.04 -4.32
N PRO A 7 0.72 -12.06 -4.28
CA PRO A 7 -0.06 -11.59 -5.41
C PRO A 7 0.46 -10.19 -5.79
N ARG A 8 0.44 -9.85 -7.09
CA ARG A 8 0.74 -8.49 -7.58
C ARG A 8 -0.13 -7.40 -6.89
N ASN A 9 -1.15 -7.81 -6.14
CA ASN A 9 -2.07 -6.98 -5.38
C ASN A 9 -2.03 -7.18 -3.86
N SER A 10 -0.93 -7.69 -3.28
CA SER A 10 -0.84 -7.98 -1.85
C SER A 10 -0.88 -6.76 -0.89
N HIS A 11 -1.02 -5.55 -1.45
CA HIS A 11 -1.10 -4.25 -0.78
C HIS A 11 -2.52 -3.68 -0.83
N LEU A 12 -3.54 -4.46 -0.47
CA LEU A 12 -4.88 -3.90 -0.34
C LEU A 12 -4.94 -3.09 0.95
N ALA A 13 -4.69 -1.79 0.84
CA ALA A 13 -5.25 -0.84 1.79
C ALA A 13 -6.77 -0.93 1.65
N ASP A 14 -7.47 -1.13 2.75
CA ASP A 14 -8.93 -1.02 2.73
C ASP A 14 -9.29 0.45 2.49
N GLY A 15 -10.11 0.67 1.46
CA GLY A 15 -10.53 1.99 1.09
C GLY A 15 -11.66 1.99 0.08
N THR A 16 -12.35 3.12 0.03
CA THR A 16 -13.44 3.35 -0.92
C THR A 16 -13.17 4.63 -1.68
N ALA A 17 -13.45 4.62 -2.97
CA ALA A 17 -13.40 5.81 -3.80
C ALA A 17 -14.51 5.76 -4.85
N SER A 18 -15.22 6.86 -4.99
CA SER A 18 -16.30 6.98 -5.97
C SER A 18 -16.41 8.40 -6.50
N ALA A 19 -16.91 8.54 -7.73
CA ALA A 19 -17.19 9.83 -8.35
C ALA A 19 -18.18 9.67 -9.51
N ASN A 20 -18.74 10.78 -9.97
CA ASN A 20 -19.45 10.85 -11.24
C ASN A 20 -18.53 11.44 -12.30
N MET A 21 -18.37 10.74 -13.42
CA MET A 21 -17.62 11.22 -14.59
C MET A 21 -18.60 11.60 -15.70
N SER A 22 -18.39 12.75 -16.32
CA SER A 22 -19.17 13.25 -17.46
C SER A 22 -18.30 14.01 -18.45
N GLY A 23 -18.74 14.11 -19.71
CA GLY A 23 -17.96 14.68 -20.82
C GLY A 23 -17.63 13.60 -21.84
N VAL A 24 -16.36 13.50 -22.27
CA VAL A 24 -15.92 12.47 -23.21
C VAL A 24 -16.09 11.03 -22.68
N ILE A 25 -16.13 10.87 -21.37
CA ILE A 25 -16.52 9.63 -20.69
C ILE A 25 -17.65 9.98 -19.74
N THR A 26 -18.77 9.27 -19.85
CA THR A 26 -19.91 9.43 -18.94
C THR A 26 -20.22 8.12 -18.26
N ARG A 27 -19.91 8.01 -16.96
CA ARG A 27 -20.24 6.86 -16.10
C ARG A 27 -20.05 7.18 -14.63
N ALA A 28 -20.68 6.38 -13.76
CA ALA A 28 -20.30 6.32 -12.36
C ALA A 28 -18.94 5.61 -12.22
N PHE A 29 -18.01 6.24 -11.51
CA PHE A 29 -16.76 5.64 -11.08
C PHE A 29 -16.95 5.07 -9.68
N LYS A 30 -16.67 3.78 -9.52
CA LYS A 30 -16.58 3.11 -8.23
C LYS A 30 -15.36 2.20 -8.27
N ALA A 31 -14.36 2.54 -7.45
CA ALA A 31 -13.13 1.78 -7.39
C ALA A 31 -13.39 0.39 -6.79
N ASP A 32 -12.76 -0.63 -7.35
CA ASP A 32 -12.64 -1.96 -6.73
C ASP A 32 -11.37 -2.07 -5.88
N THR A 33 -10.39 -1.20 -6.15
CA THR A 33 -9.11 -1.15 -5.44
C THR A 33 -8.79 0.30 -5.11
N VAL A 34 -8.46 0.59 -3.85
CA VAL A 34 -7.97 1.90 -3.42
C VAL A 34 -6.67 1.70 -2.64
N ARG A 35 -5.68 2.55 -2.86
CA ARG A 35 -4.37 2.49 -2.20
C ARG A 35 -3.96 3.85 -1.72
N LEU A 36 -3.36 3.89 -0.54
CA LEU A 36 -2.67 5.03 0.01
C LEU A 36 -1.19 4.68 0.12
N GLU A 37 -0.33 5.57 -0.35
CA GLU A 37 1.11 5.39 -0.24
C GLU A 37 1.75 6.70 0.18
N LYS A 38 2.55 6.63 1.23
CA LYS A 38 3.50 7.68 1.57
C LYS A 38 4.81 7.39 0.87
N THR A 39 5.31 8.36 0.11
CA THR A 39 6.64 8.35 -0.48
C THR A 39 7.52 9.37 0.24
N HIS A 40 8.82 9.40 -0.12
CA HIS A 40 9.75 10.42 0.38
C HIS A 40 9.39 11.87 -0.01
N VAL A 41 8.48 12.10 -0.97
CA VAL A 41 8.14 13.44 -1.50
C VAL A 41 6.66 13.81 -1.39
N GLN A 42 5.75 12.84 -1.37
CA GLN A 42 4.29 13.09 -1.39
C GLN A 42 3.49 11.90 -0.86
N TRP A 43 2.21 12.15 -0.57
CA TRP A 43 1.19 11.11 -0.47
C TRP A 43 0.61 10.82 -1.85
N VAL A 44 0.33 9.56 -2.12
CA VAL A 44 -0.26 9.08 -3.36
C VAL A 44 -1.51 8.30 -3.02
N ILE A 45 -2.63 8.69 -3.61
CA ILE A 45 -3.88 7.93 -3.57
C ILE A 45 -4.09 7.36 -4.97
N THR A 46 -4.24 6.05 -5.08
CA THR A 46 -4.57 5.38 -6.34
C THR A 46 -5.88 4.65 -6.17
N ALA A 47 -6.87 4.96 -7.00
CA ALA A 47 -8.17 4.33 -7.00
C ALA A 47 -8.43 3.75 -8.39
N ARG A 48 -8.62 2.43 -8.48
CA ARG A 48 -8.80 1.73 -9.75
C ARG A 48 -10.17 1.08 -9.81
N GLN A 49 -10.80 1.19 -10.97
CA GLN A 49 -11.96 0.43 -11.38
C GLN A 49 -11.54 -0.46 -12.55
N SER A 50 -11.63 -1.77 -12.39
CA SER A 50 -11.35 -2.77 -13.40
C SER A 50 -12.31 -2.66 -14.58
N ALA A 51 -11.89 -3.21 -15.72
CA ALA A 51 -12.74 -3.28 -16.90
C ALA A 51 -13.96 -4.19 -16.63
N VAL A 52 -15.13 -3.77 -17.11
CA VAL A 52 -16.38 -4.54 -16.98
C VAL A 52 -17.06 -4.58 -18.34
N GLY A 53 -17.18 -5.77 -18.93
CA GLY A 53 -17.70 -5.94 -20.28
C GLY A 53 -16.89 -5.14 -21.30
N SER A 54 -17.54 -4.23 -22.02
CA SER A 54 -16.90 -3.35 -23.00
C SER A 54 -16.31 -2.06 -22.40
N GLN A 55 -16.49 -1.81 -21.10
CA GLN A 55 -15.96 -0.60 -20.47
C GLN A 55 -14.50 -0.80 -20.05
N PRO A 56 -13.57 0.08 -20.48
CA PRO A 56 -12.17 -0.03 -20.08
C PRO A 56 -11.99 0.26 -18.59
N SER A 57 -10.89 -0.25 -18.04
CA SER A 57 -10.46 0.11 -16.69
C SER A 57 -10.16 1.60 -16.60
N VAL A 58 -10.42 2.17 -15.43
CA VAL A 58 -10.10 3.56 -15.10
C VAL A 58 -9.28 3.57 -13.83
N GLU A 59 -8.19 4.33 -13.83
CA GLU A 59 -7.38 4.58 -12.64
C GLU A 59 -7.35 6.08 -12.37
N LEU A 60 -7.75 6.48 -11.16
CA LEU A 60 -7.63 7.82 -10.64
C LEU A 60 -6.41 7.85 -9.71
N THR A 61 -5.46 8.71 -10.02
CA THR A 61 -4.31 8.99 -9.14
C THR A 61 -4.45 10.40 -8.60
N CYS A 62 -4.28 10.58 -7.29
CA CYS A 62 -4.18 11.88 -6.64
C CYS A 62 -2.87 11.98 -5.85
N LEU A 63 -2.13 13.06 -6.08
CA LEU A 63 -0.90 13.38 -5.37
C LEU A 63 -1.22 14.49 -4.37
N LEU A 64 -0.78 14.34 -3.11
CA LEU A 64 -0.95 15.34 -2.06
C LEU A 64 0.41 15.64 -1.39
N PRO A 65 0.71 16.89 -1.04
CA PRO A 65 2.02 17.24 -0.49
C PRO A 65 2.23 16.65 0.92
N LEU A 66 3.48 16.33 1.27
CA LEU A 66 3.84 15.86 2.62
C LEU A 66 3.61 16.90 3.73
N SER A 67 3.38 18.16 3.36
CA SER A 67 3.00 19.22 4.31
C SER A 67 1.58 19.06 4.87
N LEU A 68 0.77 18.16 4.31
CA LEU A 68 -0.53 17.79 4.86
C LEU A 68 -0.35 17.28 6.30
N ARG A 69 -0.90 18.03 7.26
CA ARG A 69 -0.73 17.74 8.68
C ARG A 69 -1.62 16.58 9.12
N ASP A 70 -1.04 15.63 9.84
CA ASP A 70 -1.78 14.59 10.54
C ASP A 70 -2.43 15.17 11.82
N ASN A 71 -3.51 15.92 11.64
CA ASN A 71 -4.26 16.53 12.74
C ASN A 71 -5.78 16.34 12.64
N GLY A 72 -6.26 15.73 11.56
CA GLY A 72 -7.68 15.51 11.27
C GLY A 72 -8.45 16.76 10.86
N LYS A 73 -7.79 17.91 10.68
CA LYS A 73 -8.44 19.12 10.19
C LYS A 73 -8.51 19.11 8.66
N PRO A 74 -9.61 19.58 8.07
CA PRO A 74 -9.74 19.66 6.62
C PRO A 74 -8.75 20.68 6.06
N HIS A 75 -8.17 20.35 4.92
CA HIS A 75 -7.35 21.24 4.11
C HIS A 75 -7.76 21.12 2.66
N THR A 76 -7.90 22.25 1.98
CA THR A 76 -8.34 22.31 0.58
C THR A 76 -7.18 22.70 -0.32
N TYR A 77 -6.96 21.90 -1.36
CA TYR A 77 -5.99 22.17 -2.42
C TYR A 77 -6.73 22.40 -3.74
N SER A 78 -6.34 23.42 -4.48
CA SER A 78 -6.81 23.62 -5.85
C SER A 78 -5.94 22.86 -6.85
N PHE A 79 -6.55 22.35 -7.91
CA PHE A 79 -5.83 21.82 -9.07
C PHE A 79 -5.61 22.96 -10.07
N ASP A 80 -4.35 23.20 -10.44
CA ASP A 80 -3.95 24.32 -11.31
C ASP A 80 -3.34 23.86 -12.64
N GLY A 81 -3.47 22.57 -12.97
CA GLY A 81 -2.84 21.97 -14.15
C GLY A 81 -1.34 21.75 -14.03
N THR A 82 -0.69 22.21 -12.95
CA THR A 82 0.73 22.00 -12.73
C THR A 82 0.96 20.74 -11.90
N ARG A 83 1.69 19.77 -12.45
CA ARG A 83 2.13 18.56 -11.73
C ARG A 83 3.36 18.86 -10.87
N LYS A 84 3.25 19.82 -9.94
CA LYS A 84 4.32 20.11 -8.99
C LYS A 84 4.17 19.21 -7.77
N VAL A 85 5.30 18.76 -7.22
CA VAL A 85 5.34 17.94 -6.00
C VAL A 85 4.72 18.66 -4.79
N THR A 86 4.70 19.99 -4.82
CA THR A 86 4.17 20.85 -3.76
C THR A 86 2.67 21.16 -3.90
N THR A 87 2.04 20.79 -5.01
CA THR A 87 0.61 21.04 -5.27
C THR A 87 -0.14 19.71 -5.32
N ALA A 88 -1.44 19.76 -5.03
CA ALA A 88 -2.27 18.61 -5.33
C ALA A 88 -2.39 18.46 -6.84
N SER A 89 -2.33 17.24 -7.34
CA SER A 89 -2.65 16.94 -8.74
C SER A 89 -3.48 15.68 -8.83
N ALA A 90 -4.33 15.60 -9.85
CA ALA A 90 -5.11 14.42 -10.14
C ALA A 90 -4.98 14.04 -11.62
N ALA A 91 -4.96 12.74 -11.89
CA ALA A 91 -4.96 12.21 -13.23
C ALA A 91 -5.92 11.02 -13.34
N ILE A 92 -6.52 10.86 -14.51
CA ILE A 92 -7.35 9.73 -14.87
C ILE A 92 -6.69 9.02 -16.04
N PHE A 93 -6.32 7.78 -15.83
CA PHE A 93 -5.73 6.91 -16.84
C PHE A 93 -6.82 5.95 -17.36
N THR A 94 -6.94 5.92 -18.68
CA THR A 94 -7.83 5.01 -19.41
C THR A 94 -7.01 4.22 -20.42
N ALA A 95 -7.60 3.20 -21.04
CA ALA A 95 -6.88 2.37 -22.03
C ALA A 95 -6.23 3.18 -23.17
N ASN A 96 -6.82 4.33 -23.55
CA ASN A 96 -6.44 5.07 -24.75
C ASN A 96 -5.97 6.51 -24.48
N THR A 97 -6.18 7.04 -23.27
CA THR A 97 -5.96 8.47 -22.99
C THR A 97 -5.73 8.72 -21.51
N ASN A 98 -4.88 9.72 -21.22
CA ASN A 98 -4.62 10.22 -19.88
C ASN A 98 -5.18 11.65 -19.75
N PHE A 99 -6.05 11.85 -18.78
CA PHE A 99 -6.63 13.15 -18.46
C PHE A 99 -5.95 13.70 -17.22
N VAL A 100 -5.51 14.95 -17.26
CA VAL A 100 -4.87 15.62 -16.11
C VAL A 100 -5.78 16.73 -15.62
N ALA A 101 -6.01 16.82 -14.31
CA ALA A 101 -6.80 17.87 -13.70
C ALA A 101 -6.18 19.24 -13.99
N VAL A 102 -6.99 20.16 -14.50
CA VAL A 102 -6.59 21.54 -14.85
C VAL A 102 -7.32 22.60 -14.04
N SER A 103 -8.44 22.23 -13.40
CA SER A 103 -9.18 23.09 -12.49
C SER A 103 -10.00 22.27 -11.50
N GLY A 104 -10.44 22.92 -10.43
CA GLY A 104 -11.22 22.30 -9.35
C GLY A 104 -10.39 22.14 -8.08
N GLU A 105 -10.84 21.28 -7.19
CA GLU A 105 -10.27 21.17 -5.86
C GLU A 105 -10.47 19.80 -5.21
N ILE A 106 -9.66 19.56 -4.18
CA ILE A 106 -9.80 18.44 -3.26
C ILE A 106 -9.71 18.98 -1.84
N THR A 107 -10.67 18.59 -1.00
CA THR A 107 -10.63 18.81 0.44
C THR A 107 -10.29 17.50 1.12
N VAL A 108 -9.22 17.48 1.91
CA VAL A 108 -8.69 16.29 2.57
C VAL A 108 -8.58 16.48 4.07
N THR A 109 -8.78 15.40 4.83
CA THR A 109 -8.37 15.27 6.23
C THR A 109 -7.37 14.13 6.33
N LEU A 110 -6.29 14.33 7.09
CA LEU A 110 -5.34 13.26 7.44
C LEU A 110 -5.37 13.04 8.94
N ARG A 111 -5.70 11.82 9.37
CA ARG A 111 -5.61 11.43 10.78
C ARG A 111 -5.11 10.00 10.91
N LYS A 112 -4.00 9.77 11.61
CA LYS A 112 -3.46 8.41 11.88
C LYS A 112 -3.33 7.56 10.60
N ASN A 113 -2.67 8.08 9.56
CA ASN A 113 -2.53 7.41 8.24
C ASN A 113 -3.85 7.08 7.51
N ARG A 114 -4.97 7.71 7.89
CA ARG A 114 -6.24 7.67 7.14
C ARG A 114 -6.49 9.01 6.46
N ILE A 115 -6.78 8.96 5.16
CA ILE A 115 -7.23 10.10 4.37
C ILE A 115 -8.71 9.95 4.07
N VAL A 116 -9.49 10.94 4.48
CA VAL A 116 -10.87 11.14 4.01
C VAL A 116 -10.90 12.39 3.16
N ALA A 117 -11.41 12.28 1.94
CA ALA A 117 -11.40 13.35 0.96
C ALA A 117 -12.71 13.48 0.19
N THR A 118 -13.01 14.71 -0.22
CA THR A 118 -14.02 15.03 -1.24
C THR A 118 -13.39 15.85 -2.34
N PHE A 119 -13.71 15.57 -3.59
CA PHE A 119 -13.10 16.25 -4.73
C PHE A 119 -14.08 16.49 -5.89
N SER A 120 -13.78 17.54 -6.65
CA SER A 120 -14.45 17.84 -7.91
C SER A 120 -13.45 18.57 -8.80
N PHE A 121 -13.30 18.15 -10.06
CA PHE A 121 -12.34 18.74 -10.97
C PHE A 121 -12.71 18.55 -12.43
N THR A 122 -12.14 19.40 -13.28
CA THR A 122 -12.13 19.20 -14.73
C THR A 122 -10.74 18.75 -15.15
N ALA A 123 -10.67 17.71 -15.97
CA ALA A 123 -9.45 17.17 -16.52
C ALA A 123 -9.48 17.13 -18.04
N GLN A 124 -8.31 17.25 -18.66
CA GLN A 124 -8.16 17.23 -20.11
C GLN A 124 -6.86 16.50 -20.53
N PRO A 125 -6.80 15.91 -21.74
CA PRO A 125 -5.56 15.45 -22.33
C PRO A 125 -4.66 16.64 -22.68
N TYR A 126 -3.34 16.41 -22.69
CA TYR A 126 -2.38 17.47 -23.02
C TYR A 126 -2.55 18.03 -24.45
N ASN A 127 -2.92 17.17 -25.40
CA ASN A 127 -2.98 17.50 -26.83
C ASN A 127 -4.41 17.73 -27.36
N GLN A 128 -5.45 17.63 -26.53
CA GLN A 128 -6.86 17.70 -26.96
C GLN A 128 -7.72 18.43 -25.90
N PRO A 129 -7.57 19.75 -25.70
CA PRO A 129 -8.28 20.51 -24.66
C PRO A 129 -9.81 20.43 -24.76
N GLU A 130 -10.35 20.18 -25.95
CA GLU A 130 -11.77 19.96 -26.21
C GLU A 130 -12.31 18.65 -25.63
N ALA A 131 -11.44 17.67 -25.39
CA ALA A 131 -11.80 16.37 -24.82
C ALA A 131 -11.90 16.42 -23.29
N GLN A 132 -12.76 17.27 -22.76
CA GLN A 132 -12.88 17.47 -21.31
C GLN A 132 -13.60 16.32 -20.61
N LEU A 133 -13.10 16.01 -19.43
CA LEU A 133 -13.67 15.07 -18.47
C LEU A 133 -13.94 15.82 -17.15
N MET A 134 -15.21 15.93 -16.78
CA MET A 134 -15.62 16.48 -15.50
C MET A 134 -15.78 15.34 -14.50
N VAL A 135 -15.21 15.52 -13.33
CA VAL A 135 -15.31 14.61 -12.18
C VAL A 135 -16.01 15.36 -11.06
N SER A 136 -17.14 14.85 -10.61
CA SER A 136 -17.98 15.51 -9.60
C SER A 136 -18.42 14.53 -8.53
N ARG A 137 -18.79 15.07 -7.35
CA ARG A 137 -19.21 14.28 -6.18
C ARG A 137 -18.19 13.20 -5.81
N GLY A 138 -16.91 13.51 -6.00
CA GLY A 138 -15.82 12.61 -5.68
C GLY A 138 -15.70 12.43 -4.18
N THR A 139 -15.58 11.19 -3.72
CA THR A 139 -15.28 10.83 -2.34
C THR A 139 -14.17 9.80 -2.30
N CYS A 140 -13.35 9.86 -1.26
CA CYS A 140 -12.33 8.87 -0.96
C CYS A 140 -12.21 8.71 0.56
N ASP A 141 -12.10 7.46 1.01
CA ASP A 141 -11.74 7.10 2.37
C ASP A 141 -10.75 5.94 2.28
N VAL A 142 -9.50 6.18 2.64
CA VAL A 142 -8.42 5.20 2.49
C VAL A 142 -7.48 5.30 3.67
N HIS A 143 -6.97 4.17 4.14
CA HIS A 143 -5.99 4.14 5.23
C HIS A 143 -4.88 3.14 4.99
N ASN A 144 -3.74 3.41 5.61
CA ASN A 144 -2.73 2.40 5.86
C ASN A 144 -2.71 2.07 7.36
N GLY A 145 -2.06 0.97 7.71
CA GLY A 145 -1.66 0.69 9.07
C GLY A 145 -0.87 1.86 9.68
N ASN A 146 -1.01 2.03 10.99
CA ASN A 146 -0.20 2.94 11.79
C ASN A 146 0.73 2.14 12.72
N GLY A 147 1.69 2.83 13.34
CA GLY A 147 2.64 2.23 14.26
C GLY A 147 4.05 2.15 13.65
N LYS A 148 4.75 1.03 13.87
CA LYS A 148 6.14 0.85 13.43
C LYS A 148 6.43 -0.54 12.90
N PHE A 149 7.29 -0.61 11.88
CA PHE A 149 7.98 -1.81 11.43
C PHE A 149 9.42 -1.40 11.12
N GLU A 150 10.34 -1.83 12.00
CA GLU A 150 11.76 -1.50 11.91
C GLU A 150 12.59 -2.78 11.94
N VAL A 151 13.64 -2.84 11.13
CA VAL A 151 14.51 -4.00 11.00
C VAL A 151 15.97 -3.57 11.02
N GLU A 152 16.75 -4.14 11.93
CA GLU A 152 18.22 -4.06 11.93
C GLU A 152 18.77 -5.18 11.03
N LEU A 153 19.73 -4.84 10.18
CA LEU A 153 20.26 -5.72 9.13
C LEU A 153 21.76 -5.91 9.31
N SER A 154 22.24 -7.14 9.14
CA SER A 154 23.67 -7.45 9.21
C SER A 154 24.07 -8.59 8.27
N GLY A 155 25.35 -8.64 7.91
CA GLY A 155 25.89 -9.59 6.93
C GLY A 155 25.61 -9.20 5.48
N GLY A 156 26.12 -10.01 4.55
CA GLY A 156 25.94 -9.88 3.10
C GLY A 156 26.20 -8.52 2.45
N ILE A 157 25.71 -8.34 1.22
CA ILE A 157 25.69 -7.06 0.49
C ILE A 157 24.27 -6.50 0.59
N LEU A 158 24.03 -5.67 1.61
CA LEU A 158 22.72 -5.08 1.88
C LEU A 158 22.72 -3.61 1.46
N PRO A 159 21.61 -3.09 0.89
CA PRO A 159 21.53 -1.69 0.46
C PRO A 159 21.54 -0.70 1.63
N MET A 160 21.23 -1.17 2.84
CA MET A 160 21.15 -0.36 4.05
C MET A 160 21.37 -1.21 5.32
N PRO A 161 21.89 -0.62 6.42
CA PRO A 161 22.09 -1.32 7.69
C PRO A 161 20.80 -1.46 8.52
N SER A 162 19.73 -0.73 8.14
CA SER A 162 18.43 -0.80 8.79
C SER A 162 17.33 -0.42 7.81
N PHE A 163 16.18 -1.07 7.93
CA PHE A 163 14.97 -0.77 7.17
C PHE A 163 13.90 -0.21 8.11
N LYS A 164 13.27 0.90 7.72
CA LYS A 164 12.11 1.47 8.40
C LYS A 164 11.00 1.65 7.38
N ALA A 165 9.88 0.98 7.60
CA ALA A 165 8.73 1.03 6.71
C ALA A 165 8.06 2.41 6.76
N GLU A 166 7.78 3.00 5.59
CA GLU A 166 6.97 4.22 5.46
C GLU A 166 5.47 3.91 5.44
N ASN A 167 5.13 2.70 5.00
CA ASN A 167 3.77 2.21 4.84
C ASN A 167 3.62 0.85 5.51
N LEU A 168 2.44 0.61 6.07
CA LEU A 168 2.14 -0.55 6.90
C LEU A 168 0.77 -1.11 6.51
N ALA A 169 0.61 -2.44 6.60
CA ALA A 169 -0.68 -3.09 6.40
C ALA A 169 -0.73 -4.41 7.18
N VAL A 170 -1.94 -4.79 7.61
CA VAL A 170 -2.23 -6.11 8.18
C VAL A 170 -3.36 -6.73 7.39
N ASN A 171 -3.02 -7.62 6.47
CA ASN A 171 -3.97 -8.22 5.54
C ASN A 171 -4.30 -9.66 5.96
N THR A 172 -5.53 -10.10 5.72
CA THR A 172 -5.90 -11.52 5.78
C THR A 172 -6.10 -12.01 4.35
N PHE A 173 -5.36 -13.03 3.94
CA PHE A 173 -5.48 -13.62 2.62
C PHE A 173 -6.28 -14.92 2.70
N GLU A 174 -7.37 -14.96 1.94
CA GLU A 174 -8.21 -16.15 1.75
C GLU A 174 -8.19 -16.49 0.26
N HIS A 175 -7.50 -17.58 -0.09
CA HIS A 175 -7.44 -18.08 -1.47
C HIS A 175 -7.96 -19.52 -1.53
N LEU A 176 -8.71 -19.85 -2.57
CA LEU A 176 -9.18 -21.22 -2.80
C LEU A 176 -7.99 -22.19 -2.88
N GLY A 177 -7.97 -23.19 -2.02
CA GLY A 177 -6.92 -24.22 -1.97
C GLY A 177 -5.68 -23.83 -1.16
N VAL A 178 -5.65 -22.66 -0.52
CA VAL A 178 -4.57 -22.23 0.38
C VAL A 178 -5.18 -21.92 1.75
N GLU A 179 -4.55 -22.42 2.80
CA GLU A 179 -4.96 -22.11 4.18
C GLU A 179 -4.87 -20.60 4.43
N PRO A 180 -5.91 -19.98 5.02
CA PRO A 180 -5.90 -18.55 5.28
C PRO A 180 -4.72 -18.13 6.15
N TYR A 181 -4.07 -17.04 5.76
CA TYR A 181 -2.92 -16.50 6.49
C TYR A 181 -3.03 -14.99 6.64
N TYR A 182 -2.48 -14.50 7.74
CA TYR A 182 -2.20 -13.10 7.95
C TYR A 182 -0.90 -12.72 7.26
N ASN A 183 -0.89 -11.56 6.62
CA ASN A 183 0.28 -10.95 6.03
C ASN A 183 0.48 -9.57 6.64
N ILE A 184 1.49 -9.46 7.50
CA ILE A 184 1.89 -8.22 8.15
C ILE A 184 3.01 -7.62 7.32
N LEU A 185 2.76 -6.48 6.68
CA LEU A 185 3.66 -5.91 5.70
C LEU A 185 4.14 -4.52 6.11
N GLY A 186 5.43 -4.27 5.94
CA GLY A 186 6.03 -2.94 5.98
C GLY A 186 6.83 -2.69 4.71
N TRP A 187 6.58 -1.56 4.03
CA TRP A 187 7.25 -1.23 2.78
C TRP A 187 7.59 0.26 2.65
N SER A 188 8.61 0.54 1.84
CA SER A 188 9.07 1.89 1.50
C SER A 188 9.40 1.93 0.02
N ARG A 189 8.98 3.00 -0.67
CA ARG A 189 9.20 3.13 -2.12
C ARG A 189 10.58 3.70 -2.39
N VAL A 190 11.34 3.04 -3.26
CA VAL A 190 12.73 3.44 -3.61
C VAL A 190 12.88 3.93 -5.04
N PHE A 191 12.00 3.51 -5.95
CA PHE A 191 11.92 4.02 -7.32
C PHE A 191 10.45 3.98 -7.78
N PRO A 192 10.04 4.74 -8.82
CA PRO A 192 8.79 4.45 -9.53
C PRO A 192 8.65 2.94 -9.80
N ASP A 193 7.53 2.37 -9.35
CA ASP A 193 7.20 0.95 -9.44
C ASP A 193 8.13 -0.05 -8.70
N THR A 194 9.07 0.44 -7.88
CA THR A 194 9.99 -0.40 -7.10
C THR A 194 9.95 -0.08 -5.60
N GLU A 195 9.79 -1.12 -4.78
CA GLU A 195 9.67 -0.99 -3.33
C GLU A 195 10.62 -1.94 -2.62
N TYR A 196 11.06 -1.55 -1.43
CA TYR A 196 11.63 -2.47 -0.46
C TYR A 196 10.59 -2.83 0.58
N PHE A 197 10.55 -4.11 0.97
CA PHE A 197 9.61 -4.57 1.98
C PHE A 197 10.18 -5.65 2.91
N PHE A 198 9.49 -5.78 4.05
CA PHE A 198 9.46 -6.97 4.88
C PHE A 198 8.02 -7.42 5.09
N ALA A 199 7.79 -8.72 5.00
CA ALA A 199 6.50 -9.33 5.30
C ALA A 199 6.67 -10.45 6.34
N VAL A 200 5.72 -10.54 7.27
CA VAL A 200 5.56 -11.66 8.19
C VAL A 200 4.23 -12.34 7.85
N GLN A 201 4.32 -13.59 7.42
CA GLN A 201 3.20 -14.44 7.07
C GLN A 201 2.92 -15.39 8.23
N ILE A 202 1.66 -15.45 8.68
CA ILE A 202 1.25 -16.24 9.84
C ILE A 202 -0.07 -16.94 9.51
N ASP A 203 -0.09 -18.26 9.49
CA ASP A 203 -1.31 -19.05 9.35
C ASP A 203 -2.33 -18.66 10.44
N THR A 204 -3.60 -18.55 10.05
CA THR A 204 -4.66 -18.06 10.93
C THR A 204 -4.93 -18.92 12.18
N LYS A 205 -4.42 -20.17 12.20
CA LYS A 205 -4.52 -21.13 13.31
C LYS A 205 -3.38 -21.00 14.32
N VAL A 206 -2.29 -20.30 13.97
CA VAL A 206 -1.18 -20.00 14.89
C VAL A 206 -1.69 -19.06 16.00
N ARG A 207 -1.06 -19.12 17.18
CA ARG A 207 -1.42 -18.30 18.35
C ARG A 207 -0.22 -17.48 18.79
N GLU A 208 -0.41 -16.65 19.82
CA GLU A 208 0.70 -15.95 20.46
C GLU A 208 1.72 -16.95 21.05
N GLY A 209 3.00 -16.60 20.93
CA GLY A 209 4.09 -17.48 21.33
C GLY A 209 5.37 -17.26 20.53
N THR A 210 6.41 -18.02 20.87
CA THR A 210 7.69 -18.02 20.15
C THR A 210 7.80 -19.26 19.29
N TYR A 211 8.09 -19.05 18.00
CA TYR A 211 8.17 -20.07 16.98
C TYR A 211 9.54 -20.07 16.33
N LYS A 212 10.06 -21.26 16.07
CA LYS A 212 11.27 -21.42 15.26
C LYS A 212 10.90 -21.20 13.80
N ILE A 213 11.65 -20.36 13.10
CA ILE A 213 11.55 -20.20 11.66
C ILE A 213 12.43 -21.25 10.99
N VAL A 214 11.83 -22.01 10.08
CA VAL A 214 12.50 -22.93 9.17
C VAL A 214 11.83 -22.78 7.81
N LEU A 215 12.60 -22.89 6.72
CA LEU A 215 12.11 -22.62 5.37
C LEU A 215 10.88 -23.48 4.97
N ASP A 216 10.80 -24.70 5.50
CA ASP A 216 9.77 -25.68 5.15
C ASP A 216 8.54 -25.65 6.08
N ASP A 217 8.45 -24.73 7.05
CA ASP A 217 7.24 -24.60 7.88
C ASP A 217 6.19 -23.75 7.15
N PRO A 218 5.06 -24.33 6.70
CA PRO A 218 4.05 -23.59 5.95
C PRO A 218 3.26 -22.61 6.83
N ARG A 219 3.40 -22.68 8.16
CA ARG A 219 2.56 -21.91 9.09
C ARG A 219 3.10 -20.50 9.34
N ILE A 220 4.40 -20.30 9.22
CA ILE A 220 5.04 -19.03 9.55
C ILE A 220 6.19 -18.76 8.60
N GLY A 221 6.13 -17.62 7.92
CA GLY A 221 7.18 -17.16 7.01
C GLY A 221 7.58 -15.73 7.32
N ILE A 222 8.85 -15.40 7.08
CA ILE A 222 9.33 -14.02 7.02
C ILE A 222 10.04 -13.87 5.70
N LEU A 223 9.68 -12.85 4.92
CA LEU A 223 10.32 -12.60 3.63
C LEU A 223 10.64 -11.12 3.41
N THR A 224 11.61 -10.89 2.54
CA THR A 224 12.05 -9.55 2.12
C THR A 224 12.46 -9.56 0.65
N ASN A 225 12.55 -8.38 0.05
CA ASN A 225 13.13 -8.20 -1.28
C ASN A 225 14.35 -7.26 -1.33
N LEU A 226 14.97 -7.00 -0.18
CA LEU A 226 16.10 -6.06 -0.08
C LEU A 226 17.36 -6.49 -0.85
N ILE A 227 17.48 -7.77 -1.20
CA ILE A 227 18.64 -8.34 -1.89
C ILE A 227 18.28 -8.55 -3.36
N GLY A 228 18.75 -7.64 -4.22
CA GLY A 228 18.55 -7.74 -5.67
C GLY A 228 17.09 -7.71 -6.12
N PHE A 229 16.17 -7.17 -5.31
CA PHE A 229 14.73 -7.15 -5.55
C PHE A 229 14.09 -8.55 -5.67
N GLN A 230 14.79 -9.60 -5.24
CA GLN A 230 14.27 -10.97 -5.24
C GLN A 230 13.58 -11.27 -3.91
N HIS A 231 12.46 -12.00 -3.95
CA HIS A 231 11.80 -12.47 -2.73
C HIS A 231 12.64 -13.54 -2.05
N LEU A 232 13.19 -13.22 -0.87
CA LEU A 232 13.96 -14.14 -0.04
C LEU A 232 13.18 -14.47 1.22
N TYR A 233 13.08 -15.76 1.50
CA TYR A 233 12.45 -16.29 2.71
C TYR A 233 13.50 -16.53 3.79
N ALA A 234 13.17 -16.23 5.04
CA ALA A 234 14.00 -16.60 6.17
C ALA A 234 14.14 -18.13 6.22
N THR A 235 15.38 -18.61 6.29
CA THR A 235 15.68 -20.04 6.30
C THR A 235 15.88 -20.57 7.72
N SER A 236 16.20 -19.69 8.67
CA SER A 236 16.38 -20.02 10.08
C SER A 236 16.01 -18.82 10.97
N GLY A 237 15.75 -19.09 12.25
CA GLY A 237 15.61 -18.05 13.27
C GLY A 237 14.41 -18.25 14.18
N GLN A 238 13.88 -17.15 14.70
CA GLN A 238 12.73 -17.13 15.60
C GLN A 238 11.81 -15.94 15.33
N LEU A 239 10.51 -16.17 15.52
CA LEU A 239 9.45 -15.16 15.56
C LEU A 239 8.74 -15.27 16.91
N THR A 240 8.62 -14.17 17.63
CA THR A 240 7.78 -14.05 18.83
C THR A 240 6.56 -13.21 18.50
N ILE A 241 5.38 -13.84 18.51
CA ILE A 241 4.09 -13.18 18.33
C ILE A 241 3.57 -12.80 19.71
N LYS A 242 3.51 -11.50 20.00
CA LYS A 242 3.00 -10.94 21.26
C LYS A 242 1.52 -10.58 21.19
N LYS A 243 1.03 -10.28 20.00
CA LYS A 243 -0.39 -10.03 19.73
C LYS A 243 -0.73 -10.51 18.33
N MET A 244 -1.73 -11.38 18.22
CA MET A 244 -2.22 -11.84 16.93
C MET A 244 -2.90 -10.72 16.13
N PRO A 245 -2.75 -10.67 14.79
CA PRO A 245 -3.37 -9.70 13.86
C PRO A 245 -4.91 -9.74 13.76
N HIS A 246 -5.61 -10.43 14.67
CA HIS A 246 -7.08 -10.43 14.71
C HIS A 246 -7.56 -8.98 14.96
N ALA A 247 -8.29 -8.39 14.00
CA ALA A 247 -8.69 -6.96 13.96
C ALA A 247 -7.60 -5.95 13.57
N GLY A 248 -6.63 -6.36 12.73
CA GLY A 248 -5.67 -5.44 12.14
C GLY A 248 -4.55 -4.96 13.09
N HIS A 249 -4.50 -5.45 14.32
CA HIS A 249 -3.42 -5.11 15.26
C HIS A 249 -2.45 -6.28 15.44
N ALA A 250 -1.22 -6.13 14.97
CA ALA A 250 -0.16 -7.11 15.17
C ALA A 250 0.99 -6.55 16.03
N ILE A 251 1.51 -7.36 16.96
CA ILE A 251 2.75 -7.08 17.69
C ILE A 251 3.64 -8.32 17.62
N ALA A 252 4.82 -8.17 17.05
CA ALA A 252 5.79 -9.25 16.97
C ALA A 252 7.23 -8.73 16.96
N ASP A 253 8.15 -9.61 17.32
CA ASP A 253 9.58 -9.43 17.08
C ASP A 253 10.15 -10.68 16.42
N PHE A 254 11.19 -10.50 15.60
CA PHE A 254 11.85 -11.62 14.96
C PHE A 254 13.35 -11.42 14.92
N LYS A 255 14.07 -12.54 14.86
CA LYS A 255 15.49 -12.61 14.57
C LYS A 255 15.71 -13.78 13.63
N VAL A 256 16.06 -13.52 12.38
CA VAL A 256 16.13 -14.52 11.31
C VAL A 256 17.38 -14.39 10.47
N GLU A 257 17.69 -15.44 9.73
CA GLU A 257 18.74 -15.49 8.71
C GLU A 257 18.14 -15.83 7.35
N PHE A 258 18.68 -15.23 6.31
CA PHE A 258 18.41 -15.59 4.92
C PHE A 258 19.69 -16.20 4.34
N ASN A 259 19.68 -17.52 4.17
CA ASN A 259 20.78 -18.28 3.59
C ASN A 259 20.31 -18.98 2.31
N HIS A 260 20.51 -18.30 1.17
CA HIS A 260 20.12 -18.77 -0.15
C HIS A 260 21.34 -18.82 -1.07
N PRO A 261 22.10 -19.93 -1.10
CA PRO A 261 23.27 -20.05 -1.97
C PRO A 261 22.92 -19.78 -3.45
N PRO A 262 23.77 -19.06 -4.19
CA PRO A 262 25.12 -18.62 -3.83
C PRO A 262 25.20 -17.25 -3.13
N MET A 263 24.09 -16.69 -2.66
CA MET A 263 24.09 -15.37 -2.02
C MET A 263 24.76 -15.40 -0.63
N PRO A 264 25.45 -14.32 -0.23
CA PRO A 264 25.94 -14.19 1.13
C PRO A 264 24.82 -14.29 2.17
N VAL A 265 25.12 -14.90 3.31
CA VAL A 265 24.18 -14.95 4.44
C VAL A 265 23.95 -13.54 4.96
N CYS A 266 22.69 -13.20 5.21
CA CYS A 266 22.31 -12.00 5.93
C CYS A 266 21.37 -12.33 7.09
N SER A 267 21.35 -11.48 8.09
CA SER A 267 20.50 -11.59 9.27
C SER A 267 19.63 -10.35 9.41
N ALA A 268 18.42 -10.54 9.91
CA ALA A 268 17.47 -9.48 10.19
C ALA A 268 16.92 -9.62 11.60
N LYS A 269 16.90 -8.52 12.34
CA LYS A 269 16.24 -8.41 13.64
C LYS A 269 15.16 -7.34 13.55
N GLY A 270 13.91 -7.77 13.55
CA GLY A 270 12.77 -6.88 13.35
C GLY A 270 11.90 -6.72 14.59
N GLN A 271 11.26 -5.56 14.69
CA GLN A 271 10.17 -5.30 15.60
C GLN A 271 9.01 -4.66 14.84
N LEU A 272 7.81 -5.19 15.06
CA LEU A 272 6.58 -4.61 14.53
C LEU A 272 5.55 -4.40 15.63
N ASN A 273 4.87 -3.27 15.56
CA ASN A 273 3.68 -2.93 16.32
C ASN A 273 2.82 -2.10 15.39
N ILE A 274 1.90 -2.77 14.70
CA ILE A 274 1.11 -2.19 13.62
C ILE A 274 -0.35 -2.29 13.97
N GLN A 275 -1.09 -1.21 13.83
CA GLN A 275 -2.55 -1.20 13.96
C GLN A 275 -3.17 -0.67 12.68
N ASP A 276 -3.92 -1.53 12.00
CA ASP A 276 -4.74 -1.20 10.84
C ASP A 276 -6.09 -0.63 11.27
N TYR A 277 -6.63 0.25 10.43
CA TYR A 277 -7.87 0.98 10.71
C TYR A 277 -9.08 0.19 10.21
N GLY A 278 -9.19 -1.08 10.61
CA GLY A 278 -10.08 -2.01 9.93
C GLY A 278 -10.72 -3.10 10.80
N GLN A 279 -11.21 -2.78 12.00
CA GLN A 279 -12.50 -3.23 12.56
C GLN A 279 -12.83 -2.28 13.72
N ALA A 280 -14.03 -1.70 13.75
CA ALA A 280 -14.53 -1.03 14.95
C ALA A 280 -14.47 -2.02 16.13
N PRO A 281 -14.15 -1.59 17.37
CA PRO A 281 -14.46 -2.43 18.51
C PRO A 281 -15.98 -2.67 18.47
N GLY A 282 -16.36 -3.95 18.49
CA GLY A 282 -17.77 -4.37 18.58
C GLY A 282 -18.46 -3.81 19.80
#